data_AF-A0A0C2X3D6-F1
#
_entry.id   AF-A0A0C2X3D6-F1
#
_cell.length_a   1.000
_cell.length_b   1.000
_cell.length_c   1.000
_cell.angle_alpha   90.00
_cell.angle_beta   90.00
_cell.angle_gamma   90.00
#
_symmetry.space_group_name_H-M   'P 1'
#
loop_
_entity.id
_entity.type
_entity.pdbx_description
1 polymer ?
#
loop_
_entity_poly.entity_id
_entity_poly.type
_entity_poly.pdbx_seq_one_letter_code
_entity_poly.pdbx_strand_id
1 'polypeptide(L)'
;LALLESIQSELYAAKQHKNTLKSQKRILSDEMDEIRAVLHPIRRLPVETLRHIFEATLEASDKIELWQATQLSHVCQHWRAVVLNSPELWSHITVNFRK
;
A
#
# COMPACT_ATOMS: atom_id res chain seq x y z
N LEU A 1 47.32 -13.89 22.76
CA LEU A 1 46.68 -14.50 21.58
C LEU A 1 45.31 -15.07 21.94
N ALA A 2 45.21 -16.03 22.86
CA ALA A 2 43.92 -16.61 23.30
C ALA A 2 42.85 -15.61 23.79
N LEU A 3 43.23 -14.56 24.55
CA LEU A 3 42.26 -13.55 25.02
C LEU A 3 41.65 -12.73 23.86
N LEU A 4 42.47 -12.41 22.85
CA LEU A 4 42.01 -11.65 21.68
C LEU A 4 41.05 -12.50 20.83
N GLU A 5 41.35 -13.79 20.66
CA GLU A 5 40.48 -14.76 20.00
C GLU A 5 39.14 -14.92 20.74
N SER A 6 39.15 -14.97 22.08
CA SER A 6 37.93 -15.01 22.88
C SER A 6 37.05 -13.78 22.64
N ILE A 7 37.61 -12.58 22.73
CA ILE A 7 36.86 -11.33 22.51
C ILE A 7 36.32 -11.25 21.07
N GLN A 8 37.08 -11.70 20.08
CA GLN A 8 36.61 -11.75 18.69
C GLN A 8 35.46 -12.74 18.50
N SER A 9 35.54 -13.91 19.13
CA SER A 9 34.48 -14.91 19.14
C SER A 9 33.19 -14.36 19.79
N GLU A 10 33.31 -13.71 20.93
CA GLU A 10 32.18 -13.07 21.63
C GLU A 10 31.53 -11.95 20.79
N LEU A 11 32.33 -11.09 20.15
CA LEU A 11 31.83 -10.06 19.23
C LEU A 11 31.11 -10.67 18.03
N TYR A 12 31.62 -11.78 17.49
CA TYR A 12 30.98 -12.50 16.39
C TYR A 12 29.62 -13.08 16.83
N ALA A 13 29.58 -13.76 17.98
CA ALA A 13 28.36 -14.32 18.54
C ALA A 13 27.30 -13.24 18.81
N ALA A 14 27.68 -12.11 19.41
CA ALA A 14 26.77 -11.00 19.67
C ALA A 14 26.22 -10.37 18.37
N LYS A 15 27.06 -10.21 17.34
CA LYS A 15 26.63 -9.74 16.02
C LYS A 15 25.64 -10.70 15.37
N GLN A 16 25.90 -12.01 15.43
CA GLN A 16 24.99 -13.01 14.90
C GLN A 16 23.64 -12.96 15.61
N HIS A 17 23.64 -12.90 16.94
CA HIS A 17 22.39 -12.80 17.71
C HIS A 17 21.58 -11.55 17.35
N LYS A 18 22.24 -10.39 17.19
CA LYS A 18 21.60 -9.15 16.72
C LYS A 18 20.97 -9.33 15.33
N ASN A 19 21.64 -10.02 14.42
CA ASN A 19 21.12 -10.26 13.08
C ASN A 19 19.89 -11.18 13.11
N THR A 20 19.91 -12.22 13.94
CA THR A 20 18.76 -13.10 14.17
C THR A 20 17.57 -12.34 14.74
N LEU A 21 17.76 -11.50 15.76
CA LEU A 21 16.68 -10.69 16.31
C LEU A 21 16.11 -9.70 15.28
N LYS A 22 16.96 -9.13 14.41
CA LYS A 22 16.51 -8.27 13.31
C LYS A 22 15.67 -9.02 12.29
N SER A 23 16.07 -10.23 11.91
CA SER A 23 15.29 -11.03 10.96
C SER A 23 13.95 -11.45 11.54
N GLN A 24 13.92 -11.86 12.82
CA GLN A 24 12.68 -12.16 13.54
C GLN A 24 11.75 -10.95 13.63
N LYS A 25 12.29 -9.78 13.98
CA LYS A 25 11.51 -8.52 14.01
C LYS A 25 10.91 -8.20 12.65
N ARG A 26 11.68 -8.39 11.57
CA ARG A 26 11.19 -8.15 10.21
C ARG A 26 10.02 -9.07 9.88
N ILE A 27 10.17 -10.37 10.11
CA ILE A 27 9.11 -11.37 9.86
C ILE A 27 7.83 -10.96 10.60
N LEU A 28 7.92 -10.66 11.89
CA LEU A 28 6.75 -10.26 12.68
C LEU A 28 6.14 -8.93 12.18
N SER A 29 6.97 -7.97 11.76
CA SER A 29 6.48 -6.71 11.19
C SER A 29 5.70 -6.95 9.90
N ASP A 30 6.22 -7.81 9.02
CA ASP A 30 5.59 -8.15 7.76
C ASP A 30 4.22 -8.83 8.01
N GLU A 31 4.15 -9.79 8.95
CA GLU A 31 2.90 -10.42 9.39
C GLU A 31 1.88 -9.40 9.95
N MET A 32 2.35 -8.45 10.76
CA MET A 32 1.49 -7.39 11.29
C MET A 32 0.92 -6.50 10.18
N ASP A 33 1.72 -6.19 9.17
CA ASP A 33 1.30 -5.34 8.06
C ASP A 33 0.31 -6.06 7.14
N GLU A 34 0.43 -7.37 6.96
CA GLU A 34 -0.58 -8.19 6.28
C GLU A 34 -1.93 -8.14 7.02
N ILE A 35 -1.93 -8.32 8.35
CA ILE A 35 -3.16 -8.23 9.16
C ILE A 35 -3.78 -6.84 9.06
N ARG A 36 -2.96 -5.78 9.18
CA ARG A 36 -3.41 -4.40 9.05
C ARG A 36 -4.00 -4.12 7.67
N ALA A 37 -3.42 -4.68 6.61
CA ALA A 37 -3.95 -4.52 5.26
C ALA A 37 -5.34 -5.15 5.12
N VAL A 38 -5.57 -6.34 5.70
CA VAL A 38 -6.89 -7.01 5.71
C VAL A 38 -7.91 -6.23 6.52
N LEU A 39 -7.52 -5.72 7.68
CA LEU A 39 -8.38 -4.93 8.56
C LEU A 39 -8.51 -3.47 8.15
N HIS A 40 -7.87 -3.06 7.05
CA HIS A 40 -7.81 -1.67 6.65
C HIS A 40 -9.22 -1.08 6.48
N PRO A 41 -9.54 0.07 7.10
CA PRO A 41 -10.90 0.61 7.13
C PRO A 41 -11.57 0.71 5.75
N ILE A 42 -10.78 1.06 4.73
CA ILE A 42 -11.26 1.22 3.34
C ILE A 42 -11.90 -0.05 2.75
N ARG A 43 -11.55 -1.25 3.25
CA ARG A 43 -12.13 -2.52 2.80
C ARG A 43 -13.47 -2.84 3.48
N ARG A 44 -13.82 -2.10 4.52
CA ARG A 44 -15.03 -2.28 5.33
C ARG A 44 -16.06 -1.17 5.09
N LEU A 45 -15.73 -0.18 4.25
CA LEU A 45 -16.63 0.91 3.92
C LEU A 45 -17.81 0.38 3.10
N PRO A 46 -19.02 0.91 3.30
CA PRO A 46 -20.10 0.77 2.34
C PRO A 46 -19.65 1.23 0.94
N VAL A 47 -20.20 0.61 -0.09
CA VAL A 47 -19.84 0.91 -1.48
C VAL A 47 -20.11 2.38 -1.84
N GLU A 48 -21.16 2.96 -1.26
CA GLU A 48 -21.57 4.35 -1.44
C GLU A 48 -20.52 5.31 -0.87
N THR A 49 -19.98 5.01 0.31
CA THR A 49 -18.91 5.80 0.92
C THR A 49 -17.63 5.71 0.09
N LEU A 50 -17.30 4.51 -0.41
CA LEU A 50 -16.14 4.32 -1.27
C LEU A 50 -16.28 5.08 -2.60
N ARG A 51 -17.48 5.06 -3.20
CA ARG A 51 -17.81 5.85 -4.39
C ARG A 51 -17.63 7.35 -4.15
N HIS A 52 -18.18 7.88 -3.06
CA HIS A 52 -18.02 9.30 -2.72
C HIS A 52 -16.57 9.71 -2.50
N ILE A 53 -15.75 8.84 -1.90
CA ILE A 53 -14.31 9.09 -1.81
C ILE A 53 -13.69 9.20 -3.21
N PHE A 54 -14.04 8.29 -4.12
CA PHE A 54 -13.54 8.33 -5.50
C PHE A 54 -13.96 9.62 -6.22
N GLU A 55 -15.24 10.01 -6.13
CA GLU A 55 -15.75 11.27 -6.72
C GLU A 55 -14.96 12.48 -6.21
N ALA A 56 -14.77 12.56 -4.89
CA ALA A 56 -13.99 13.64 -4.27
C ALA A 56 -12.54 13.68 -4.76
N THR A 57 -11.93 12.53 -5.09
CA THR A 57 -10.57 12.53 -5.67
C THR A 57 -10.49 13.12 -7.07
N LEU A 58 -11.58 13.04 -7.86
CA LEU A 58 -11.64 13.67 -9.17
C LEU A 58 -11.86 15.18 -9.04
N GLU A 59 -12.72 15.60 -8.11
CA GLU A 59 -13.01 17.02 -7.86
C GLU A 59 -11.80 17.79 -7.31
N ALA A 60 -10.98 17.13 -6.49
CA ALA A 60 -9.78 17.75 -5.90
C ALA A 60 -8.65 18.02 -6.90
N SER A 61 -8.73 17.46 -8.11
CA SER A 61 -7.71 17.66 -9.13
C SER A 61 -8.13 18.75 -10.11
N ASP A 62 -7.39 19.87 -10.15
CA ASP A 62 -7.58 20.97 -11.12
C ASP A 62 -7.47 20.49 -12.60
N LYS A 63 -6.91 19.30 -12.81
CA LYS A 63 -6.88 18.59 -14.09
C LYS A 63 -7.55 17.24 -13.89
N ILE A 64 -8.76 17.06 -14.42
CA ILE A 64 -9.38 15.73 -14.51
C ILE A 64 -8.61 14.99 -15.60
N GLU A 65 -7.58 14.24 -15.19
CA GLU A 65 -6.91 13.31 -16.09
C GLU A 65 -7.74 12.03 -16.15
N LEU A 66 -8.04 11.60 -17.37
CA LEU A 66 -8.65 10.30 -17.72
C LEU A 66 -8.02 9.11 -16.96
N TRP A 67 -6.79 9.31 -16.49
CA TRP A 67 -6.00 8.35 -15.73
C TRP A 67 -6.47 8.12 -14.29
N GLN A 68 -7.25 9.01 -13.68
CA GLN A 68 -7.60 8.89 -12.25
C GLN A 68 -8.60 7.78 -11.97
N ALA A 69 -9.74 7.77 -12.67
CA ALA A 69 -10.72 6.69 -12.55
C ALA A 69 -10.12 5.33 -12.97
N THR A 70 -9.30 5.33 -14.03
CA THR A 70 -8.59 4.11 -14.45
C THR A 70 -7.59 3.65 -13.37
N GLN A 71 -6.79 4.54 -12.78
CA GLN A 71 -5.87 4.22 -11.67
C GLN A 71 -6.61 3.59 -10.48
N LEU A 72 -7.74 4.16 -10.07
CA LEU A 72 -8.58 3.60 -9.00
C LEU A 72 -9.03 2.17 -9.33
N SER A 73 -9.39 1.91 -10.58
CA SER A 73 -9.78 0.57 -11.05
C SER A 73 -8.64 -0.46 -11.04
N HIS A 74 -7.38 -0.04 -10.96
CA HIS A 74 -6.22 -0.92 -10.91
C HIS A 74 -5.79 -1.34 -9.50
N VAL A 75 -6.39 -0.76 -8.45
CA VAL A 75 -6.02 -1.06 -7.06
C VAL A 75 -6.37 -2.49 -6.64
N CYS A 76 -7.63 -2.90 -6.80
CA CYS A 76 -8.08 -4.28 -6.54
C CYS A 76 -9.40 -4.58 -7.26
N GLN A 77 -9.84 -5.85 -7.24
CA GLN A 77 -11.09 -6.27 -7.88
C GLN A 77 -12.33 -5.53 -7.32
N HIS A 78 -12.38 -5.29 -6.01
CA HIS A 78 -13.49 -4.57 -5.38
C HIS A 78 -13.57 -3.13 -5.89
N TRP A 79 -12.44 -2.39 -5.88
CA TRP A 79 -12.40 -1.02 -6.39
C TRP A 79 -12.76 -0.94 -7.86
N ARG A 80 -12.27 -1.89 -8.67
CA ARG A 80 -12.66 -2.01 -10.08
C ARG A 80 -14.16 -2.15 -10.25
N ALA A 81 -14.80 -3.02 -9.47
CA ALA A 81 -16.25 -3.19 -9.54
C ALA A 81 -16.97 -1.88 -9.18
N VAL A 82 -16.55 -1.17 -8.13
CA VAL A 82 -17.15 0.11 -7.74
C VAL A 82 -16.97 1.17 -8.83
N VAL A 83 -15.76 1.30 -9.37
CA VAL A 83 -15.44 2.28 -10.42
C VAL A 83 -16.24 2.03 -11.70
N LEU A 84 -16.37 0.77 -12.12
CA LEU A 84 -17.13 0.41 -13.34
C LEU A 84 -18.64 0.57 -13.16
N ASN A 85 -19.16 0.45 -11.93
CA ASN A 85 -20.58 0.62 -11.61
C ASN A 85 -20.95 2.03 -11.14
N SER A 86 -20.06 3.02 -11.29
CA SER A 86 -20.32 4.40 -10.89
C SER A 86 -20.12 5.32 -12.11
N PRO A 87 -21.16 5.51 -12.94
CA PRO A 87 -21.09 6.32 -14.17
C PRO A 87 -20.60 7.76 -13.93
N GLU A 88 -20.81 8.30 -12.73
CA GLU A 88 -20.41 9.63 -12.31
C GLU A 88 -18.90 9.85 -12.46
N LEU A 89 -18.09 8.82 -12.20
CA LEU A 89 -16.63 8.84 -12.34
C LEU A 89 -16.15 8.95 -13.79
N TRP A 90 -17.04 8.71 -14.76
CA TRP A 90 -16.75 8.73 -16.19
C TRP A 90 -17.46 9.88 -16.92
N SER A 91 -18.13 10.76 -16.17
CA SER A 91 -18.91 11.88 -16.72
C SER A 91 -18.03 12.92 -17.44
N HIS A 92 -16.75 13.02 -17.07
CA HIS A 92 -15.81 14.00 -17.62
C HIS A 92 -14.51 13.32 -18.05
N ILE A 93 -14.29 13.23 -19.37
CA ILE A 93 -13.17 12.52 -19.99
C ILE A 93 -12.33 13.53 -20.77
N THR A 94 -11.17 13.92 -20.23
CA THR A 94 -10.24 14.84 -20.90
C THR A 94 -9.19 14.07 -21.68
N VAL A 95 -9.30 14.04 -23.01
CA VAL A 95 -8.29 13.44 -23.88
C VAL A 95 -7.30 14.53 -24.31
N ASN A 96 -6.04 14.39 -23.88
CA ASN A 96 -4.96 15.24 -24.37
C ASN A 96 -4.29 14.57 -25.58
N PHE A 97 -4.45 15.16 -26.76
CA PHE A 97 -3.86 14.67 -28.01
C PHE A 97 -2.43 15.17 -28.26
N ARG A 98 -1.80 15.87 -27.31
CA ARG A 98 -0.42 16.34 -27.48
C ARG A 98 0.55 15.17 -27.36
N LYS A 99 1.25 14.91 -28.47
CA LYS A 99 2.40 14.01 -28.57
C LYS A 99 3.61 14.55 -27.82
#